data_AF-A0A175RUD4-F1
#
_entry.id   AF-A0A175RUD4-F1
#
_cell.length_a   1.000
_cell.length_b   1.000
_cell.length_c   1.000
_cell.angle_alpha   90.00
_cell.angle_beta   90.00
_cell.angle_gamma   90.00
#
_symmetry.space_group_name_H-M   'P 1'
#
loop_
_entity.id
_entity.type
_entity.pdbx_description
1 polymer ?
#
loop_
_entity_poly.entity_id
_entity_poly.type
_entity_poly.pdbx_seq_one_letter_code
_entity_poly.pdbx_strand_id
1 'polypeptide(L)'
;MVQAIRSFEEGLRKGLGIVIRCDPCNARTIYRCLDFQGFIAPGADIEALNWRCSGCRTRSTYVRYTLLDKLERESLAQWKAPPAMRRRF
;
A
#
# COMPACT_ATOMS: atom_id res chain seq x y z
N MET A 1 18.44 3.49 -11.01
CA MET A 1 18.49 2.39 -10.02
C MET A 1 17.50 2.71 -8.92
N VAL A 2 16.39 1.97 -8.81
CA VAL A 2 15.42 2.17 -7.72
C VAL A 2 16.00 1.49 -6.49
N GLN A 3 16.38 2.27 -5.47
CA GLN A 3 16.80 1.73 -4.18
C GLN A 3 15.73 0.76 -3.68
N ALA A 4 16.12 -0.47 -3.33
CA ALA A 4 15.21 -1.43 -2.73
C ALA A 4 14.75 -0.87 -1.38
N ILE A 5 13.49 -0.45 -1.33
CA ILE A 5 12.89 0.11 -0.12
C ILE A 5 12.62 -1.05 0.81
N ARG A 6 13.37 -1.13 1.91
CA ARG A 6 13.39 -2.31 2.79
C ARG A 6 12.31 -2.27 3.87
N SER A 7 11.70 -1.11 4.10
CA SER A 7 10.80 -0.88 5.24
C SER A 7 9.69 0.12 4.91
N PHE A 8 8.53 -0.06 5.53
CA PHE A 8 7.41 0.88 5.47
C PHE A 8 7.79 2.31 5.89
N GLU A 9 8.64 2.47 6.91
CA GLU A 9 9.13 3.79 7.35
C GLU A 9 9.87 4.54 6.24
N GLU A 10 10.69 3.84 5.45
CA GLU A 10 11.44 4.47 4.36
C GLU A 10 10.48 4.91 3.24
N GLY A 11 9.46 4.09 2.94
CA GLY A 11 8.39 4.47 2.03
C GLY A 11 7.58 5.68 2.50
N LEU A 12 7.34 5.80 3.81
CA LEU A 12 6.65 6.93 4.43
C LEU A 12 7.48 8.22 4.35
N ARG A 13 8.77 8.18 4.74
CA ARG A 13 9.68 9.34 4.66
C ARG A 13 9.86 9.85 3.24
N LYS A 14 9.89 8.95 2.25
CA LYS A 14 10.02 9.28 0.83
C LYS A 14 8.70 9.67 0.16
N GLY A 15 7.58 9.71 0.90
CA GLY A 15 6.28 10.13 0.36
C GLY A 15 5.72 9.21 -0.73
N LEU A 16 5.93 7.90 -0.61
CA LEU A 16 5.60 6.94 -1.66
C LEU A 16 4.17 6.44 -1.62
N GLY A 17 3.74 5.87 -2.74
CA GLY A 17 2.54 5.05 -2.85
C GLY A 17 2.85 3.56 -2.77
N ILE A 18 1.85 2.79 -2.38
CA ILE A 18 1.83 1.33 -2.43
C ILE A 18 0.85 0.93 -3.54
N VAL A 19 1.37 0.32 -4.59
CA VAL A 19 0.57 -0.29 -5.66
C VAL A 19 0.22 -1.70 -5.23
N ILE A 20 -1.07 -2.02 -5.30
CA ILE A 20 -1.60 -3.35 -5.07
C ILE A 20 -2.32 -3.75 -6.34
N ARG A 21 -1.92 -4.88 -6.92
CA ARG A 21 -2.64 -5.47 -8.05
C ARG A 21 -3.25 -6.79 -7.62
N CYS A 22 -4.48 -7.02 -8.05
CA CYS A 22 -5.18 -8.28 -7.87
C CYS A 22 -5.29 -8.98 -9.22
N ASP A 23 -4.61 -10.12 -9.39
CA ASP A 23 -4.68 -10.92 -10.62
C ASP A 23 -6.11 -11.37 -10.99
N PRO A 24 -6.90 -11.97 -10.07
CA PRO A 24 -8.24 -12.49 -10.39
C PRO A 24 -9.22 -11.50 -11.02
N CYS A 25 -9.21 -10.24 -10.57
CA CYS A 25 -10.11 -9.20 -11.07
C CYS A 25 -9.37 -8.12 -11.87
N ASN A 26 -8.07 -8.31 -12.11
CA ASN A 26 -7.14 -7.35 -12.70
C ASN A 26 -7.21 -5.93 -12.10
N ALA A 27 -7.78 -5.77 -10.90
CA ALA A 27 -7.92 -4.48 -10.27
C ALA A 27 -6.56 -3.98 -9.79
N ARG A 28 -6.25 -2.73 -10.13
CA ARG A 28 -5.06 -2.02 -9.66
C ARG A 28 -5.49 -0.88 -8.76
N THR A 29 -4.91 -0.82 -7.58
CA THR A 29 -5.21 0.22 -6.60
C THR A 29 -3.92 0.77 -6.03
N ILE A 30 -3.86 2.07 -5.81
CA ILE A 30 -2.70 2.74 -5.26
C ILE A 30 -3.14 3.52 -4.04
N TYR A 31 -2.46 3.27 -2.93
CA TYR A 31 -2.68 3.95 -1.66
C TYR A 31 -1.43 4.74 -1.27
N ARG A 32 -1.56 5.83 -0.54
CA ARG A 32 -0.38 6.53 -0.02
C ARG A 32 0.17 5.75 1.17
N CYS A 33 1.48 5.75 1.36
CA CYS A 33 2.06 5.22 2.60
C CYS A 33 1.48 5.94 3.82
N LEU A 34 1.21 7.25 3.70
CA LEU A 34 0.58 8.05 4.74
C LEU A 34 -0.78 7.50 5.22
N ASP A 35 -1.57 6.90 4.32
CA ASP A 35 -2.88 6.36 4.69
C ASP A 35 -2.76 5.19 5.69
N PHE A 36 -1.63 4.49 5.71
CA PHE A 36 -1.37 3.37 6.62
C PHE A 36 -0.55 3.75 7.85
N GLN A 37 -0.24 5.03 8.04
CA GLN A 37 0.51 5.51 9.19
C GLN A 37 -0.25 5.17 10.49
N GLY A 38 0.43 4.47 11.40
CA GLY A 38 -0.16 3.95 12.64
C GLY A 38 -0.95 2.65 12.47
N PHE A 39 -0.96 2.02 11.29
CA PHE A 39 -1.57 0.69 11.07
C PHE A 39 -0.55 -0.37 10.65
N ILE A 40 0.46 0.05 9.87
CA ILE A 40 1.60 -0.79 9.49
C ILE A 40 2.79 -0.46 10.41
N ALA A 41 3.48 -1.49 10.89
CA ALA A 41 4.66 -1.30 11.72
C ALA A 41 5.80 -0.66 10.89
N PRO A 42 6.60 0.28 11.45
CA PRO A 42 7.65 1.00 10.71
C PRO A 42 8.65 0.08 9.99
N GLY A 43 9.05 -1.01 10.63
CA GLY A 43 9.96 -2.02 10.08
C GLY A 43 9.29 -3.13 9.26
N ALA A 44 7.98 -3.03 8.99
CA ALA A 44 7.30 -4.06 8.20
C ALA A 44 7.71 -3.94 6.73
N ASP A 45 7.97 -5.10 6.13
CA ASP A 45 8.01 -5.25 4.68
C ASP A 45 6.58 -5.30 4.14
N ILE A 46 6.25 -4.42 3.19
CA ILE A 46 4.89 -4.36 2.65
C ILE A 46 4.57 -5.58 1.79
N GLU A 47 5.55 -6.24 1.17
CA GLU A 47 5.30 -7.40 0.31
C GLU A 47 4.92 -8.63 1.14
N ALA A 48 5.46 -8.72 2.36
CA ALA A 48 5.13 -9.75 3.34
C ALA A 48 3.74 -9.59 3.99
N LEU A 49 3.07 -8.44 3.85
CA LEU A 49 1.75 -8.20 4.47
C LEU A 49 0.60 -8.90 3.71
N ASN A 50 -0.50 -9.12 4.42
CA ASN A 50 -1.70 -9.75 3.87
C ASN A 50 -2.63 -8.75 3.17
N TRP A 51 -2.24 -8.29 1.99
CA TRP A 51 -3.07 -7.42 1.16
C TRP A 51 -4.22 -8.18 0.51
N ARG A 52 -5.41 -7.57 0.51
CA ARG A 52 -6.61 -8.13 -0.14
C ARG A 52 -7.23 -7.10 -1.05
N CYS A 53 -7.73 -7.54 -2.19
CA CYS A 53 -8.48 -6.69 -3.10
C CYS A 53 -9.77 -6.21 -2.43
N SER A 54 -10.09 -4.92 -2.56
CA SER A 54 -11.33 -4.36 -2.03
C SER A 54 -12.58 -4.90 -2.72
N GLY A 55 -12.49 -5.28 -4.00
CA GLY A 55 -13.61 -5.84 -4.77
C GLY A 55 -13.82 -7.33 -4.52
N CYS A 56 -12.85 -8.16 -4.89
CA CYS A 56 -13.00 -9.62 -4.84
C CYS A 56 -12.48 -10.28 -3.54
N ARG A 57 -11.89 -9.51 -2.62
CA ARG A 57 -11.35 -10.00 -1.32
C ARG A 57 -10.22 -11.03 -1.40
N THR A 58 -9.82 -11.43 -2.61
CA THR A 58 -8.67 -12.31 -2.84
C THR A 58 -7.38 -11.66 -2.41
N ARG A 59 -6.44 -12.47 -1.92
CA ARG A 59 -5.10 -12.03 -1.54
C ARG A 59 -4.37 -11.52 -2.79
N SER A 60 -3.84 -10.31 -2.71
CA SER A 60 -2.95 -9.76 -3.72
C SER A 60 -1.52 -10.23 -3.46
N THR A 61 -0.88 -10.79 -4.47
CA THR A 61 0.54 -11.20 -4.44
C THR A 61 1.46 -10.12 -5.02
N TYR A 62 0.90 -9.18 -5.79
CA TYR A 62 1.66 -8.10 -6.40
C TYR A 62 1.48 -6.80 -5.61
N VAL A 63 2.49 -6.49 -4.80
CA VAL A 63 2.54 -5.27 -3.98
C VAL A 63 3.90 -4.63 -4.14
N ARG A 64 3.95 -3.35 -4.52
CA ARG A 64 5.21 -2.63 -4.78
C ARG A 64 5.10 -1.16 -4.39
N TYR A 65 6.23 -0.57 -4.01
CA TYR A 65 6.32 0.88 -3.90
C TYR A 65 6.28 1.55 -5.27
N THR A 66 5.66 2.73 -5.34
CA THR A 66 5.68 3.59 -6.51
C THR A 66 5.84 5.06 -6.11
N LEU A 67 6.40 5.85 -7.01
CA LEU A 67 6.36 7.30 -6.92
C LEU A 67 4.93 7.79 -7.19
N LEU A 68 4.44 8.72 -6.37
CA LEU A 68 3.12 9.34 -6.56
C LEU A 68 3.13 10.38 -7.69
N ASP A 69 4.29 10.96 -7.99
CA ASP A 69 4.47 11.99 -9.01
C ASP A 69 4.13 11.54 -10.43
N LYS A 70 4.24 10.22 -10.70
CA LYS A 70 3.94 9.60 -12.00
C LYS A 70 2.52 9.06 -12.12
N LEU A 71 1.64 9.35 -11.16
CA LEU A 71 0.28 8.82 -11.15
C LEU A 71 -0.72 9.88 -11.56
N GLU A 72 -1.62 9.50 -12.45
CA GLU A 72 -2.83 10.27 -12.70
C GLU A 72 -3.63 10.33 -11.38
N ARG A 73 -4.01 11.55 -10.96
CA ARG A 73 -4.69 11.82 -9.68
C ARG A 73 -5.89 10.89 -9.41
N GLU A 74 -6.55 10.42 -10.47
CA GLU A 74 -7.71 9.53 -10.43
C GLU A 74 -7.39 8.08 -10.01
N SER A 75 -6.13 7.65 -10.13
CA SER A 75 -5.70 6.28 -9.73
C SER A 75 -5.46 6.13 -8.22
N LEU A 76 -5.56 7.24 -7.47
CA LEU A 76 -5.20 7.29 -6.06
C LEU A 76 -6.42 7.01 -5.19
N ALA A 77 -6.53 5.78 -4.71
CA ALA A 77 -7.57 5.42 -3.77
C ALA A 77 -7.21 5.93 -2.37
N GLN A 78 -8.22 6.33 -1.61
CA GLN A 78 -8.06 6.60 -0.18
C GLN A 78 -8.31 5.31 0.58
N TRP A 79 -7.31 4.81 1.31
CA TRP A 79 -7.52 3.67 2.19
C TRP A 79 -8.31 4.14 3.41
N LYS A 80 -9.42 3.45 3.70
CA LYS A 80 -10.21 3.68 4.92
C LYS A 80 -10.00 2.50 5.84
N ALA A 81 -9.51 2.79 7.05
CA ALA A 81 -9.35 1.78 8.07
C ALA A 81 -10.71 1.13 8.37
N PRO A 82 -10.80 -0.21 8.42
CA PRO A 82 -11.98 -0.89 8.94
C PRO A 82 -12.24 -0.45 10.39
N PRO A 83 -13.50 -0.34 10.84
CA PRO A 83 -13.81 0.14 12.20
C PRO A 83 -13.22 -0.75 13.31
N ALA A 84 -12.97 -2.03 13.03
CA ALA A 84 -12.34 -2.96 13.95
C ALA A 84 -10.80 -2.87 14.00
N MET A 85 -10.17 -2.14 13.07
CA MET A 85 -8.71 -2.03 12.99
C MET A 85 -8.23 -0.90 13.91
N ARG A 86 -7.56 -1.28 15.02
CA ARG A 86 -6.97 -0.30 15.94
C ARG A 86 -5.65 0.21 15.40
N ARG A 87 -5.43 1.52 15.55
CA ARG A 87 -4.11 2.12 15.36
C ARG A 87 -3.13 1.52 16.38
N ARG A 88 -1.99 1.05 15.88
CA ARG A 88 -0.84 0.57 16.63
C ARG A 88 0.11 1.77 16.74
N PHE A 89 -0.05 2.56 17.81
CA PHE A 89 0.94 3.56 18.20
C PHE A 89 1.99 2.91 19.09
#